data_AF-A0A141SE65-F1
#
_entry.id   AF-A0A141SE65-F1
#
_cell.length_a   1.000
_cell.length_b   1.000
_cell.length_c   1.000
_cell.angle_alpha   90.00
_cell.angle_beta   90.00
_cell.angle_gamma   90.00
#
_symmetry.space_group_name_H-M   'P 1'
#
loop_
_entity.id
_entity.type
_entity.pdbx_description
1 polymer ?
#
loop_
_entity_poly.entity_id
_entity_poly.type
_entity_poly.pdbx_seq_one_letter_code
_entity_poly.pdbx_strand_id
1 'polypeptide(L)'
;MYNYYFALASVNFLTHEEPVEEILRERTNYYNSINKDIDFWLIRNSDFIKNNITFNQSQPIFCAAIVSSDKDFIQWLKLRLIFVVTGEFRSHLDLDRYNVRTLTG
;
A
#
# COMPACT_ATOMS: atom_id res chain seq x y z
N MET A 1 9.90 -15.72 4.25
CA MET A 1 10.02 -14.33 3.76
C MET A 1 8.87 -14.10 2.81
N TYR A 2 8.07 -13.08 3.06
CA TYR A 2 6.92 -12.70 2.23
C TYR A 2 7.35 -11.63 1.25
N ASN A 3 6.87 -11.72 0.01
CA ASN A 3 7.11 -10.72 -1.02
C ASN A 3 5.91 -9.78 -1.06
N TYR A 4 6.20 -8.48 -0.93
CA TYR A 4 5.20 -7.44 -1.02
C TYR A 4 5.58 -6.44 -2.11
N TYR A 5 4.57 -5.91 -2.76
CA TYR A 5 4.65 -4.86 -3.75
C TYR A 5 4.00 -3.61 -3.17
N PHE A 6 4.48 -2.44 -3.57
CA PHE A 6 3.93 -1.19 -3.07
C PHE A 6 3.72 -0.15 -4.17
N ALA A 7 2.75 0.74 -3.93
CA ALA A 7 2.58 2.02 -4.60
C ALA A 7 2.70 3.14 -3.56
N LEU A 8 3.76 3.94 -3.64
CA LEU A 8 4.13 5.01 -2.72
C LEU A 8 3.82 6.37 -3.36
N ALA A 9 3.16 7.25 -2.61
CA ALA A 9 2.97 8.66 -2.96
C ALA A 9 2.81 9.50 -1.69
N SER A 10 2.61 10.81 -1.84
CA SER A 10 2.30 11.66 -0.69
C SER A 10 0.99 11.22 -0.04
N VAL A 11 0.86 11.41 1.28
CA VAL A 11 -0.39 11.16 2.00
C VAL A 11 -1.53 11.93 1.35
N ASN A 12 -1.34 13.22 1.05
CA ASN A 12 -2.37 14.06 0.45
C ASN A 12 -2.89 13.52 -0.88
N PHE A 13 -1.99 13.04 -1.74
CA PHE A 13 -2.35 12.48 -3.02
C PHE A 13 -3.23 11.23 -2.86
N LEU A 14 -2.82 10.31 -1.97
CA LEU A 14 -3.55 9.06 -1.73
C LEU A 14 -4.82 9.21 -0.87
N THR A 15 -5.05 10.35 -0.21
CA THR A 15 -6.23 10.53 0.66
C THR A 15 -7.21 11.60 0.20
N HIS A 16 -6.78 12.56 -0.63
CA HIS A 16 -7.61 13.71 -1.01
C HIS A 16 -7.68 13.96 -2.51
N GLU A 17 -6.63 13.67 -3.27
CA GLU A 17 -6.59 14.00 -4.71
C GLU A 17 -7.14 12.87 -5.58
N GLU A 18 -6.91 11.62 -5.20
CA GLU A 18 -7.35 10.44 -5.93
C GLU A 18 -8.42 9.65 -5.14
N PRO A 19 -9.34 8.94 -5.83
CA PRO A 19 -10.40 8.17 -5.19
C PRO A 19 -9.90 6.81 -4.63
N VAL A 20 -8.77 6.82 -3.91
CA VAL A 20 -8.14 5.59 -3.38
C VAL A 20 -9.03 4.91 -2.35
N GLU A 21 -9.72 5.68 -1.49
CA GLU A 21 -10.65 5.11 -0.52
C GLU A 21 -11.74 4.27 -1.20
N GLU A 22 -12.34 4.79 -2.29
CA GLU A 22 -13.34 4.08 -3.09
C GLU A 22 -12.76 2.79 -3.66
N ILE A 23 -11.60 2.88 -4.32
CA ILE A 23 -10.92 1.73 -4.93
C ILE A 23 -10.69 0.61 -3.90
N LEU A 24 -10.19 0.96 -2.71
CA LEU A 24 -9.90 -0.01 -1.66
C LEU A 24 -11.19 -0.58 -1.06
N ARG A 25 -12.24 0.23 -0.92
CA ARG A 25 -13.55 -0.20 -0.43
C ARG A 25 -14.23 -1.17 -1.40
N GLU A 26 -14.28 -0.84 -2.69
CA GLU A 26 -14.84 -1.71 -3.73
C GLU A 26 -14.07 -3.04 -3.81
N ARG A 27 -12.73 -2.99 -3.77
CA ARG A 27 -11.90 -4.21 -3.74
C ARG A 27 -12.16 -5.04 -2.49
N THR A 28 -12.31 -4.41 -1.32
CA THR A 28 -12.67 -5.09 -0.07
C THR A 28 -14.02 -5.79 -0.20
N ASN A 29 -15.02 -5.11 -0.75
CA ASN A 29 -16.35 -5.69 -0.99
C ASN A 29 -16.31 -6.87 -1.97
N TYR A 30 -15.51 -6.76 -3.02
CA TYR A 30 -15.28 -7.85 -3.97
C TYR A 30 -14.62 -9.06 -3.30
N TYR A 31 -13.58 -8.85 -2.48
CA TYR A 31 -12.92 -9.93 -1.76
C TYR A 31 -13.87 -10.64 -0.79
N ASN A 32 -14.67 -9.87 -0.05
CA ASN A 32 -15.69 -10.41 0.85
C ASN A 32 -16.73 -11.24 0.10
N SER A 33 -17.17 -10.80 -1.10
CA SER A 33 -18.20 -11.53 -1.87
C SER A 33 -17.71 -12.87 -2.41
N ILE A 34 -16.40 -13.05 -2.58
CA ILE A 34 -15.77 -14.30 -3.02
C ILE A 34 -15.09 -15.08 -1.89
N ASN A 35 -15.27 -14.67 -0.62
CA ASN A 35 -14.58 -15.24 0.56
C ASN A 35 -13.05 -15.30 0.39
N LYS A 36 -12.45 -14.25 -0.19
CA LYS A 36 -10.99 -14.10 -0.30
C LYS A 36 -10.47 -13.23 0.85
N ASP A 37 -9.39 -13.66 1.48
CA ASP A 37 -8.69 -12.87 2.49
C ASP A 37 -8.05 -11.61 1.90
N ILE A 38 -8.10 -10.51 2.66
CA ILE A 38 -7.51 -9.23 2.26
C ILE A 38 -5.99 -9.34 2.25
N ASP A 39 -5.42 -9.04 1.09
CA ASP A 39 -3.98 -9.11 0.81
C ASP A 39 -3.39 -7.73 0.48
N PHE A 40 -4.06 -6.65 0.91
CA PHE A 40 -3.65 -5.27 0.64
C PHE A 40 -3.99 -4.30 1.79
N TRP A 41 -3.17 -3.24 1.95
CA TRP A 41 -3.33 -2.22 3.00
C TRP A 41 -2.85 -0.85 2.54
N LEU A 42 -3.48 0.21 3.06
CA LEU A 42 -2.94 1.57 3.03
C LEU A 42 -2.12 1.80 4.30
N ILE A 43 -0.83 2.11 4.18
CA ILE A 43 0.10 2.32 5.29
C ILE A 43 0.54 3.78 5.30
N ARG A 44 0.33 4.46 6.44
CA ARG A 44 0.76 5.85 6.67
C ARG A 44 1.93 5.97 7.64
N ASN A 45 2.32 4.87 8.27
CA ASN A 45 3.40 4.83 9.25
C ASN A 45 4.76 5.08 8.60
N SER A 46 5.41 6.18 8.99
CA SER A 46 6.69 6.60 8.39
C SER A 46 7.85 5.66 8.71
N ASP A 47 7.83 4.98 9.86
CA ASP A 47 8.91 4.06 10.25
C ASP A 47 8.83 2.77 9.46
N PHE A 48 7.62 2.24 9.24
CA PHE A 48 7.42 1.10 8.34
C PHE A 48 7.95 1.39 6.94
N ILE A 49 7.57 2.56 6.39
CA ILE A 49 7.99 2.96 5.04
C ILE A 49 9.51 3.12 4.98
N LYS A 50 10.14 3.85 5.92
CA LYS A 50 11.60 4.05 5.93
C LYS A 50 12.38 2.74 6.07
N ASN A 51 11.90 1.80 6.88
CA ASN A 51 12.62 0.55 7.15
C ASN A 51 12.50 -0.47 6.02
N ASN A 52 11.42 -0.42 5.22
CA ASN A 52 11.13 -1.44 4.21
C ASN A 52 11.24 -0.92 2.77
N ILE A 53 11.11 0.40 2.56
CA ILE A 53 11.05 1.02 1.24
C ILE A 53 12.20 2.02 1.11
N THR A 54 13.20 1.66 0.29
CA THR A 54 14.28 2.58 -0.06
C THR A 54 13.86 3.46 -1.23
N PHE A 55 13.86 4.78 -1.05
CA PHE A 55 13.66 5.74 -2.14
C PHE A 55 14.67 6.89 -2.04
N ASN A 56 15.18 7.32 -3.20
CA ASN A 56 16.22 8.35 -3.30
C ASN A 56 15.62 9.75 -3.12
N GLN A 57 15.14 10.09 -1.91
CA GLN A 57 14.74 11.46 -1.60
C GLN A 57 15.39 11.93 -0.31
N SER A 58 15.95 13.14 -0.40
CA SER A 58 16.72 13.82 0.64
C SER A 58 15.86 14.51 1.70
N GLN A 59 14.53 14.57 1.50
CA GLN A 59 13.60 15.24 2.41
C GLN A 59 12.64 14.24 3.08
N PRO A 60 12.24 14.50 4.35
CA PRO A 60 11.18 13.74 5.00
C PRO A 60 9.86 14.06 4.31
N ILE A 61 9.38 13.13 3.50
CA ILE A 61 8.08 13.27 2.85
C ILE A 61 7.06 12.53 3.71
N PHE A 62 5.93 13.20 3.98
CA PHE A 62 4.73 12.57 4.48
C PHE A 62 4.18 11.67 3.37
N CYS A 63 4.75 10.46 3.27
CA CYS A 63 4.35 9.44 2.31
C CYS A 63 3.35 8.48 2.93
N ALA A 64 2.48 7.95 2.08
CA ALA A 64 1.74 6.73 2.35
C ALA A 64 2.00 5.71 1.24
N ALA A 65 1.83 4.44 1.57
CA ALA A 65 2.01 3.34 0.64
C ALA A 65 0.77 2.45 0.61
N ILE A 66 0.29 2.11 -0.58
CA ILE A 66 -0.58 0.95 -0.75
C ILE A 66 0.33 -0.26 -0.92
N VAL A 67 0.23 -1.25 -0.04
CA VAL A 67 1.05 -2.47 -0.04
C VAL A 67 0.15 -3.66 -0.31
N SER A 68 0.62 -4.61 -1.13
CA SER A 68 -0.09 -5.87 -1.39
C SER A 68 0.84 -7.02 -1.72
N SER A 69 0.42 -8.26 -1.49
CA SER A 69 1.10 -9.45 -2.04
C SER A 69 0.71 -9.73 -3.50
N ASP A 70 -0.33 -9.05 -4.02
CA ASP A 70 -0.77 -9.08 -5.42
C ASP A 70 0.00 -8.04 -6.25
N LYS A 71 0.93 -8.53 -7.09
CA LYS A 71 1.74 -7.69 -7.98
C LYS A 71 0.90 -6.97 -9.02
N ASP A 72 -0.09 -7.66 -9.58
CA ASP A 72 -0.90 -7.16 -10.69
C ASP A 72 -1.78 -6.02 -10.20
N PHE A 73 -2.27 -6.10 -8.96
CA PHE A 73 -2.98 -5.00 -8.31
C PHE A 73 -2.12 -3.74 -8.19
N ILE A 74 -0.86 -3.86 -7.75
CA ILE A 74 0.05 -2.71 -7.66
C ILE A 74 0.41 -2.16 -9.04
N GLN A 75 0.58 -3.01 -10.05
CA GLN A 75 0.78 -2.57 -11.43
C GLN A 75 -0.44 -1.83 -11.99
N TRP A 76 -1.64 -2.31 -11.70
CA TRP A 76 -2.88 -1.63 -12.06
C TRP A 76 -2.97 -0.25 -11.39
N LEU A 77 -2.62 -0.14 -10.10
CA LEU A 77 -2.56 1.14 -9.39
C LEU A 77 -1.55 2.10 -10.04
N LYS A 78 -0.38 1.61 -10.49
CA LYS A 78 0.60 2.44 -11.21
C LYS A 78 0.01 3.07 -12.47
N LEU A 79 -0.75 2.30 -13.23
CA LEU A 79 -1.40 2.78 -14.45
C LEU A 79 -2.56 3.74 -14.13
N ARG A 80 -3.33 3.47 -13.08
CA ARG A 80 -4.53 4.23 -12.72
C ARG A 80 -4.22 5.59 -12.07
N LEU A 81 -3.21 5.62 -11.19
CA LEU A 81 -2.86 6.79 -10.39
C LEU A 81 -1.73 7.60 -11.02
N ILE A 82 -0.91 6.99 -11.90
CA ILE A 82 0.18 7.61 -12.67
C ILE A 82 1.35 8.13 -11.80
N PHE A 83 1.08 9.01 -10.85
CA PHE A 83 2.02 9.73 -9.99
C PHE A 83 2.42 8.98 -8.72
N VAL A 84 2.37 7.64 -8.76
CA VAL A 84 2.88 6.77 -7.69
C VAL A 84 4.22 6.15 -8.08
N VAL A 85 5.13 6.00 -7.11
CA VAL A 85 6.34 5.19 -7.25
C VAL A 85 6.01 3.76 -6.85
N THR A 86 6.38 2.77 -7.67
CA THR A 86 6.16 1.36 -7.33
C THR A 86 7.47 0.61 -7.13
N GLY A 87 7.39 -0.46 -6.36
CA GLY A 87 8.51 -1.36 -6.11
C GLY A 87 8.08 -2.59 -5.33
N GLU A 88 9.06 -3.33 -4.83
CA GLU A 88 8.87 -4.52 -4.02
C GLU A 88 9.84 -4.55 -2.84
N PHE A 89 9.45 -5.25 -1.78
CA PHE A 89 10.31 -5.53 -0.64
C PHE A 89 9.98 -6.91 -0.06
N ARG A 90 10.92 -7.45 0.73
CA ARG A 90 10.71 -8.69 1.46
C ARG A 90 10.54 -8.40 2.95
N SER A 91 9.57 -9.06 3.57
CA SER A 91 9.32 -8.96 5.00
C SER A 91 9.39 -10.33 5.68
N HIS A 92 9.88 -10.36 6.91
CA HIS A 92 9.76 -11.53 7.78
C HIS A 92 8.40 -11.58 8.50
N LEU A 93 7.75 -10.42 8.62
CA LEU A 93 6.41 -10.28 9.16
C LEU A 93 5.39 -10.55 8.06
N ASP A 94 4.46 -11.45 8.37
CA ASP A 94 3.25 -11.68 7.59
C ASP A 94 2.28 -10.52 7.86
N LEU A 95 2.16 -9.58 6.92
CA LEU A 95 1.26 -8.44 7.04
C LEU A 95 -0.21 -8.85 7.09
N ASP A 96 -0.57 -10.02 6.55
CA ASP A 96 -1.93 -10.57 6.65
C ASP A 96 -2.28 -10.83 8.12
N ARG A 97 -1.29 -11.29 8.91
CA ARG A 97 -1.45 -11.61 10.34
C ARG A 97 -1.05 -10.48 11.28
N TYR A 98 -0.24 -9.52 10.83
CA TYR A 98 0.34 -8.47 11.67
C TYR A 98 -0.63 -7.32 12.02
N ASN A 99 -1.92 -7.43 11.63
CA ASN A 99 -2.97 -6.46 11.95
C ASN A 99 -2.54 -5.00 11.68
N VAL A 100 -2.09 -4.75 10.45
CA VAL A 100 -1.59 -3.46 9.94
C VAL A 100 -2.58 -2.29 10.13
N ARG A 101 -3.84 -2.58 10.48
CA ARG A 101 -4.88 -1.60 10.86
C ARG A 101 -4.48 -0.70 12.04
N THR A 102 -3.56 -1.10 12.92
CA THR A 102 -3.03 -0.22 13.98
C THR A 102 -1.94 0.72 13.51
N LEU A 103 -1.37 0.50 12.32
CA LEU A 103 -0.33 1.35 11.72
C LEU A 103 -0.93 2.48 10.86
N THR A 104 -2.25 2.56 10.76
CA THR A 104 -2.99 3.63 10.09
C THR A 104 -3.46 4.70 11.08
N GLY A 105 -2.82 4.86 12.24
CA GLY A 105 -3.07 5.98 13.16
C GLY A 105 -2.96 7.33 12.47
#